data_AF-A0A132PPP3-F1
#
_entry.id   AF-A0A132PPP3-F1
#
_cell.length_a   1.000
_cell.length_b   1.000
_cell.length_c   1.000
_cell.angle_alpha   90.00
_cell.angle_beta   90.00
_cell.angle_gamma   90.00
#
_symmetry.space_group_name_H-M   'P 1'
#
loop_
_entity.id
_entity.type
_entity.pdbx_description
1 polymer ?
#
loop_
_entity_poly.entity_id
_entity_poly.type
_entity_poly.pdbx_seq_one_letter_code
_entity_poly.pdbx_strand_id
1 'polypeptide(L)'
;MYKRGRSPGSYAWPVAVSRTRSARYSRRRKRRLDAIVNDLTDAQWEAIKTAWGGCAYCCATEGPFQRDCVMAISRGGRYTVDNVVPACASCNASKCNDEVTGWLRRKRLDERKFLTRYVEIRASLMAL
;
A
#
# COMPACT_ATOMS: atom_id res chain seq x y z
N MET A 1 -37.78 -49.33 -21.64
CA MET A 1 -36.42 -49.30 -21.05
C MET A 1 -35.82 -47.90 -21.22
N TYR A 2 -35.90 -47.05 -20.19
CA TYR A 2 -35.30 -45.71 -20.18
C TYR A 2 -33.77 -45.82 -20.05
N LYS A 3 -33.01 -45.44 -21.09
CA LYS A 3 -31.56 -45.21 -20.94
C LYS A 3 -31.36 -43.79 -20.42
N ARG A 4 -31.02 -43.69 -19.14
CA ARG A 4 -30.60 -42.46 -18.43
C ARG A 4 -29.43 -41.82 -19.18
N GLY A 5 -29.68 -40.70 -19.85
CA GLY A 5 -28.63 -39.84 -20.40
C GLY A 5 -27.87 -39.16 -19.26
N ARG A 6 -26.57 -39.44 -19.15
CA ARG A 6 -25.66 -38.78 -18.22
C ARG A 6 -25.44 -37.33 -18.70
N SER A 7 -25.85 -36.34 -17.90
CA SER A 7 -25.54 -34.92 -18.15
C SER A 7 -24.03 -34.71 -18.26
N PRO A 8 -23.51 -33.94 -19.24
CA PRO A 8 -22.09 -33.63 -19.29
C PRO A 8 -21.77 -32.67 -18.14
N GLY A 9 -20.97 -33.14 -17.18
CA GLY A 9 -20.37 -32.26 -16.18
C GLY A 9 -19.52 -31.19 -16.88
N SER A 10 -19.65 -29.95 -16.43
CA SER A 10 -18.91 -28.81 -16.98
C SER A 10 -17.40 -29.03 -16.89
N TYR A 11 -16.76 -29.29 -18.03
CA TYR A 11 -15.30 -29.29 -18.13
C TYR A 11 -14.82 -27.83 -18.14
N ALA A 12 -14.64 -27.26 -16.96
CA ALA A 12 -13.94 -25.99 -16.81
C ALA A 12 -12.46 -26.24 -17.12
N TRP A 13 -12.01 -25.83 -18.32
CA TRP A 13 -10.61 -25.87 -18.69
C TRP A 13 -9.79 -25.01 -17.72
N PRO A 14 -8.67 -25.51 -17.17
CA PRO A 14 -7.84 -24.72 -16.28
C PRO A 14 -7.26 -23.53 -17.06
N VAL A 15 -7.64 -22.33 -16.63
CA VAL A 15 -7.15 -21.08 -17.22
C VAL A 15 -5.64 -20.99 -17.02
N ALA A 16 -4.88 -20.77 -18.09
CA ALA A 16 -3.43 -20.67 -18.02
C ALA A 16 -2.99 -19.53 -17.09
N VAL A 17 -2.37 -19.89 -15.96
CA VAL A 17 -1.89 -18.90 -14.98
C VAL A 17 -0.64 -18.22 -15.52
N SER A 18 -0.72 -16.92 -15.83
CA SER A 18 0.46 -16.14 -16.27
C SER A 18 1.59 -16.28 -15.26
N ARG A 19 2.78 -16.74 -15.69
CA ARG A 19 3.93 -17.04 -14.81
C ARG A 19 4.96 -15.91 -14.74
N THR A 20 4.68 -14.74 -15.30
CA THR A 20 5.61 -13.60 -15.29
C THR A 20 5.94 -13.13 -13.87
N ARG A 21 7.12 -12.51 -13.69
CA ARG A 21 7.53 -11.95 -12.38
C ARG A 21 6.50 -10.95 -11.86
N SER A 22 6.00 -10.07 -12.73
CA SER A 22 4.96 -9.08 -12.39
C SER A 22 3.66 -9.76 -11.93
N ALA A 23 3.15 -10.74 -12.68
CA ALA A 23 1.93 -11.46 -12.29
C ALA A 23 2.09 -12.19 -10.94
N ARG A 24 3.27 -12.77 -10.67
CA ARG A 24 3.58 -13.38 -9.35
C ARG A 24 3.60 -12.33 -8.24
N TYR A 25 4.23 -11.18 -8.47
CA TYR A 25 4.28 -10.07 -7.51
C TYR A 25 2.87 -9.55 -7.19
N SER A 26 2.05 -9.26 -8.20
CA SER A 26 0.68 -8.76 -8.01
C SER A 26 -0.19 -9.74 -7.22
N ARG A 27 -0.12 -11.05 -7.51
CA ARG A 27 -0.86 -12.08 -6.75
C ARG A 27 -0.37 -12.21 -5.31
N ARG A 28 0.94 -12.05 -5.06
CA ARG A 28 1.49 -12.06 -3.69
C ARG A 28 1.05 -10.82 -2.92
N ARG A 29 1.05 -9.66 -3.57
CA ARG A 29 0.58 -8.39 -2.99
C ARG A 29 -0.91 -8.47 -2.66
N LYS A 30 -1.74 -8.92 -3.59
CA LYS A 30 -3.18 -9.11 -3.38
C LYS A 30 -3.45 -10.00 -2.17
N ARG A 31 -2.86 -11.20 -2.13
CA ARG A 31 -3.01 -12.12 -0.98
C ARG A 31 -2.62 -11.52 0.37
N ARG A 32 -1.63 -10.63 0.41
CA ARG A 32 -1.24 -9.94 1.65
C ARG A 32 -2.26 -8.88 2.06
N LEU A 33 -2.78 -8.14 1.09
CA LEU A 33 -3.83 -7.13 1.33
C LEU A 33 -5.12 -7.80 1.81
N ASP A 34 -5.52 -8.90 1.18
CA ASP A 34 -6.71 -9.67 1.55
C ASP A 34 -6.61 -10.27 2.97
N ALA A 35 -5.39 -10.42 3.51
CA ALA A 35 -5.13 -11.02 4.82
C ALA A 35 -4.98 -9.99 5.96
N ILE A 36 -5.08 -8.69 5.67
CA ILE A 36 -4.89 -7.62 6.66
C ILE A 36 -6.04 -6.62 6.64
N VAL A 37 -6.10 -5.79 7.68
CA VAL A 37 -6.99 -4.63 7.72
C VAL A 37 -6.55 -3.63 6.64
N ASN A 38 -7.49 -3.30 5.75
CA ASN A 38 -7.36 -2.36 4.64
C ASN A 38 -8.63 -1.51 4.56
N ASP A 39 -8.82 -0.68 5.59
CA ASP A 39 -10.03 0.10 5.87
C ASP A 39 -9.83 1.61 5.63
N LEU A 40 -8.69 2.02 5.07
CA LEU A 40 -8.45 3.43 4.73
C LEU A 40 -9.48 3.93 3.71
N THR A 41 -10.39 4.78 4.19
CA THR A 41 -11.42 5.43 3.37
C THR A 41 -10.83 6.57 2.53
N ASP A 42 -11.55 6.98 1.48
CA ASP A 42 -11.14 8.14 0.68
C ASP A 42 -11.16 9.44 1.48
N ALA A 43 -12.11 9.62 2.41
CA ALA A 43 -12.15 10.80 3.29
C ALA A 43 -10.91 10.87 4.21
N GLN A 44 -10.52 9.75 4.80
CA GLN A 44 -9.28 9.64 5.58
C GLN A 44 -8.04 9.91 4.71
N TRP A 45 -8.05 9.44 3.47
CA TRP A 45 -6.96 9.73 2.54
C TRP A 45 -6.84 11.23 2.20
N GLU A 46 -7.95 11.93 1.98
CA GLU A 46 -7.95 13.38 1.79
C GLU A 46 -7.46 14.11 3.05
N ALA A 47 -7.86 13.67 4.24
CA ALA A 47 -7.36 14.21 5.51
C ALA A 47 -5.84 14.03 5.67
N ILE A 48 -5.32 12.83 5.33
CA ILE A 48 -3.88 12.55 5.31
C ILE A 48 -3.15 13.49 4.35
N LYS A 49 -3.63 13.63 3.10
CA LYS A 49 -3.01 14.52 2.12
C LYS A 49 -2.96 15.97 2.63
N THR A 50 -4.07 16.44 3.20
CA THR A 50 -4.20 17.80 3.74
C THR A 50 -3.21 18.03 4.89
N ALA A 51 -3.15 17.10 5.85
CA ALA A 51 -2.27 17.23 7.01
C ALA A 51 -0.78 17.23 6.66
N TRP A 52 -0.39 16.48 5.62
CA TRP A 52 0.98 16.45 5.13
C TRP A 52 1.32 17.63 4.22
N GLY A 53 0.38 18.11 3.40
CA GLY A 53 0.57 19.23 2.48
C GLY A 53 1.55 18.96 1.33
N GLY A 54 1.93 17.70 1.10
CA GLY A 54 2.90 17.30 0.09
C GLY A 54 3.41 15.88 0.31
N CYS A 55 4.43 15.48 -0.45
CA CYS A 55 5.14 14.23 -0.24
C CYS A 55 5.75 14.22 1.17
N ALA A 56 5.41 13.20 1.96
CA ALA A 56 5.87 13.03 3.33
C ALA A 56 7.40 12.94 3.46
N TYR A 57 8.08 12.55 2.39
CA TYR A 57 9.51 12.29 2.40
C TYR A 57 10.35 13.45 1.85
N CYS A 58 10.11 13.84 0.60
CA CYS A 58 10.90 14.88 -0.06
C CYS A 58 10.27 16.28 0.02
N CYS A 59 9.11 16.42 0.69
CA CYS A 59 8.36 17.68 0.81
C CYS A 59 7.90 18.30 -0.52
N ALA A 60 7.97 17.57 -1.64
CA ALA A 60 7.43 18.05 -2.92
C ALA A 60 5.92 18.27 -2.80
N THR A 61 5.45 19.46 -3.14
CA THR A 61 4.05 19.88 -3.02
C THR A 61 3.23 19.54 -4.28
N GLU A 62 3.90 19.18 -5.37
CA GLU A 62 3.26 18.88 -6.64
C GLU A 62 3.20 17.38 -6.93
N GLY A 63 2.08 16.99 -7.54
CA GLY A 63 1.93 15.72 -8.26
C GLY A 63 0.57 15.08 -8.03
N PRO A 64 0.32 13.92 -8.65
CA PRO A 64 -0.50 12.91 -8.01
C PRO A 64 0.32 12.26 -6.88
N PHE A 65 -0.19 12.29 -5.64
CA PHE A 65 0.41 11.56 -4.52
C PHE A 65 -0.11 10.12 -4.47
N GLN A 66 0.80 9.19 -4.19
CA GLN A 66 0.51 7.79 -3.97
C GLN A 66 0.42 7.51 -2.46
N ARG A 67 -0.40 6.53 -2.09
CA ARG A 67 -0.48 6.01 -0.72
C ARG A 67 0.71 5.07 -0.47
N ASP A 68 1.64 5.49 0.36
CA ASP A 68 2.74 4.65 0.82
C ASP A 68 2.56 4.26 2.28
N CYS A 69 2.95 3.03 2.63
CA CYS A 69 2.90 2.54 4.01
C CYS A 69 4.28 2.77 4.66
N VAL A 70 4.32 3.52 5.77
CA VAL A 70 5.55 3.79 6.53
C VAL A 70 6.21 2.49 6.95
N MET A 71 5.46 1.59 7.60
CA MET A 71 5.81 0.18 7.71
C MET A 71 5.25 -0.58 6.50
N ALA A 72 6.10 -1.18 5.69
CA ALA A 72 5.65 -1.93 4.52
C ALA A 72 4.75 -3.12 4.90
N ILE A 73 3.71 -3.39 4.10
CA ILE A 73 2.80 -4.54 4.30
C ILE A 73 3.55 -5.87 4.38
N SER A 74 4.60 -6.04 3.57
CA SER A 74 5.42 -7.26 3.60
C SER A 74 6.20 -7.47 4.90
N ARG A 75 6.22 -6.46 5.78
CA ARG A 75 6.88 -6.44 7.08
C ARG A 75 5.89 -6.28 8.25
N GLY A 76 4.59 -6.46 8.00
CA GLY A 76 3.55 -6.40 9.03
C GLY A 76 2.78 -5.07 9.10
N GLY A 77 3.06 -4.11 8.22
CA GLY A 77 2.29 -2.87 8.17
C GLY A 77 0.86 -3.06 7.64
N ARG A 78 -0.02 -2.12 8.00
CA ARG A 78 -1.45 -2.10 7.64
C ARG A 78 -1.79 -0.94 6.70
N TYR A 79 -2.93 -1.03 6.03
CA TYR A 79 -3.38 0.03 5.12
C TYR A 79 -4.44 0.89 5.81
N THR A 80 -3.97 1.64 6.80
CA THR A 80 -4.74 2.33 7.85
C THR A 80 -4.28 3.79 7.97
N VAL A 81 -5.08 4.63 8.63
CA VAL A 81 -4.80 6.08 8.75
C VAL A 81 -3.47 6.38 9.44
N ASP A 82 -3.04 5.50 10.34
CA ASP A 82 -1.87 5.66 11.18
C ASP A 82 -0.57 5.19 10.52
N ASN A 83 -0.64 4.46 9.40
CA ASN A 83 0.52 3.90 8.69
C ASN A 83 0.68 4.43 7.26
N VAL A 84 -0.38 4.97 6.66
CA VAL A 84 -0.34 5.49 5.28
C VAL A 84 0.03 6.97 5.25
N VAL A 85 0.94 7.33 4.35
CA VAL A 85 1.39 8.70 4.09
C VAL A 85 1.38 9.00 2.59
N PRO A 86 1.29 10.28 2.17
CA PRO A 86 1.41 10.64 0.78
C PRO A 86 2.86 10.63 0.33
N ALA A 87 3.12 10.00 -0.81
CA ALA A 87 4.45 9.95 -1.40
C ALA A 87 4.39 10.25 -2.90
N CYS A 88 5.37 11.02 -3.41
CA CYS A 88 5.54 11.15 -4.86
C CYS A 88 6.02 9.82 -5.47
N ALA A 89 5.82 9.64 -6.77
CA ALA A 89 6.17 8.39 -7.47
C ALA A 89 7.65 8.00 -7.29
N SER A 90 8.56 8.98 -7.34
CA SER A 90 10.01 8.75 -7.15
C SER A 90 10.35 8.24 -5.75
N CYS A 91 9.78 8.87 -4.71
CA CYS A 91 10.04 8.45 -3.33
C CYS A 91 9.42 7.08 -3.03
N ASN A 92 8.16 6.86 -3.42
CA ASN A 92 7.48 5.59 -3.19
C ASN A 92 8.20 4.42 -3.89
N ALA A 93 8.59 4.61 -5.16
CA ALA A 93 9.34 3.60 -5.90
C ALA A 93 10.72 3.33 -5.29
N SER A 94 11.42 4.39 -4.86
CA SER A 94 12.76 4.27 -4.25
C SER A 94 12.72 3.63 -2.86
N LYS A 95 11.68 3.87 -2.06
CA LYS A 95 11.50 3.25 -0.73
C LYS A 95 11.09 1.79 -0.87
N CYS A 96 10.17 1.49 -1.78
CA CYS A 96 9.65 0.15 -2.00
C CYS A 96 9.22 -0.51 -0.67
N ASN A 97 9.91 -1.53 -0.21
CA ASN A 97 9.66 -2.27 1.02
C ASN A 97 10.75 -2.08 2.09
N ASP A 98 11.64 -1.11 1.90
CA ASP A 98 12.68 -0.77 2.87
C ASP A 98 12.05 -0.17 4.13
N GLU A 99 12.74 -0.36 5.26
CA GLU A 99 12.39 0.30 6.51
C GLU A 99 12.63 1.81 6.36
N VAL A 100 11.67 2.61 6.82
CA VAL A 100 11.58 4.04 6.48
C VAL A 100 12.81 4.83 6.95
N THR A 101 13.29 4.60 8.17
CA THR A 101 14.40 5.37 8.74
C THR A 101 15.72 5.02 8.06
N GLY A 102 15.98 3.72 7.82
CA GLY A 102 17.13 3.26 7.06
C GLY A 102 17.13 3.76 5.62
N TRP A 103 15.96 3.83 4.98
CA TRP A 103 15.81 4.43 3.65
C TRP A 103 16.03 5.95 3.65
N LEU A 104 15.45 6.69 4.60
CA LEU A 104 15.63 8.14 4.74
C LEU A 104 17.11 8.50 4.90
N ARG A 105 17.83 7.80 5.79
CA ARG A 105 19.27 7.98 5.98
C ARG A 105 20.08 7.74 4.70
N ARG A 106 19.80 6.64 4.00
CA ARG A 106 20.46 6.31 2.72
C ARG A 106 20.18 7.33 1.63
N LYS A 107 18.96 7.91 1.59
CA LYS A 107 18.59 8.98 0.67
C LYS A 107 19.05 10.37 1.11
N ARG A 108 19.64 10.50 2.30
CA ARG A 108 20.02 11.77 2.94
C ARG A 108 18.83 12.74 3.05
N LEU A 109 17.65 12.20 3.35
CA LEU A 109 16.46 12.97 3.66
C LEU A 109 16.37 13.23 5.17
N ASP A 110 15.59 14.24 5.56
CA ASP A 110 15.46 14.66 6.96
C ASP A 110 14.60 13.68 7.78
N GLU A 111 15.27 12.70 8.40
CA GLU A 111 14.65 11.68 9.24
C GLU A 111 13.90 12.28 10.45
N ARG A 112 14.53 13.25 11.13
CA ARG A 112 13.95 13.85 12.34
C ARG A 112 12.65 14.57 11.98
N LYS A 113 12.67 15.41 10.94
CA LYS A 113 11.48 16.13 10.49
C LYS A 113 10.35 15.18 10.10
N PHE A 114 10.67 14.08 9.40
CA PHE A 114 9.67 13.07 9.07
C PHE A 114 9.05 12.45 10.32
N LEU A 115 9.87 11.96 11.27
CA LEU A 115 9.38 11.28 12.47
C LEU A 115 8.55 12.21 13.36
N THR A 116 8.97 13.46 13.54
CA THR A 116 8.22 14.47 14.30
C THR A 116 6.85 14.70 13.68
N ARG A 117 6.79 15.05 12.38
CA ARG A 117 5.50 15.27 11.70
C ARG A 117 4.63 14.02 11.69
N TYR A 118 5.22 12.84 11.53
CA TYR A 118 4.48 11.58 11.49
C TYR A 118 3.75 11.33 12.82
N VAL A 119 4.41 11.56 13.96
CA VAL A 119 3.77 11.44 15.28
C VAL A 119 2.68 12.49 15.47
N GLU A 120 2.95 13.75 15.14
CA GLU A 120 2.00 14.88 15.29
C GLU A 120 0.72 14.68 14.45
N ILE A 121 0.89 14.36 13.16
CA ILE A 121 -0.24 14.16 12.24
C ILE A 121 -1.03 12.91 12.64
N ARG A 122 -0.34 11.82 13.00
CA ARG A 122 -1.02 10.60 13.47
C ARG A 122 -1.85 10.86 14.72
N ALA A 123 -1.30 11.57 15.71
CA ALA A 123 -2.04 11.93 16.91
C ALA A 123 -3.28 12.78 16.58
N SER A 124 -3.13 13.76 15.67
CA SER A 124 -4.21 14.63 15.25
C SER A 124 -5.33 13.87 14.51
N LEU A 125 -4.99 12.93 13.63
CA LEU A 125 -5.97 12.18 12.83
C LEU A 125 -6.66 11.04 13.59
N MET A 126 -6.03 10.52 14.65
CA MET A 126 -6.61 9.45 15.48
C MET A 126 -7.42 9.96 16.67
N ALA A 127 -7.32 11.25 16.99
CA ALA A 127 -8.11 11.91 18.02
C ALA A 127 -9.49 12.40 17.53
N LEU A 128 -9.77 12.21 16.23
CA LEU A 128 -11.05 12.50 15.57
C LEU A 128 -11.94 11.25 15.56
#